data_AF-A0A3E1EG99-F1
#
_entry.id   AF-A0A3E1EG99-F1
#
_cell.length_a   1.000
_cell.length_b   1.000
_cell.length_c   1.000
_cell.angle_alpha   90.00
_cell.angle_beta   90.00
_cell.angle_gamma   90.00
#
_symmetry.space_group_name_H-M   'P 1'
#
loop_
_entity.id
_entity.type
_entity.pdbx_description
1 polymer ?
#
loop_
_entity_poly.entity_id
_entity_poly.type
_entity_poly.pdbx_seq_one_letter_code
_entity_poly.pdbx_strand_id
1 'polypeptide(L)'
;MPSSINSALASWLAAGGSSIGEISITPHGSGWQLRHHADSSTDPASLKPLDSPEALREMAKWDAAGNYRPLHSAPNLPSGWIASLPDLASLRLALDFLYPAALANWLRWLDGTASACSLRDTFNRQSGMYRVTGLIRDSEAESLVTSSCHDGNCLRKVIWNLDGTTPWAGFPPDKTSAPSSAPELGQPIPILCLDLCPILLAAARETVKKRMKSESDAAKAAEAQASPA
;
A
#
# COMPACT_ATOMS: atom_id res chain seq x y z
N MET A 1 2.08 25.79 -7.12
CA MET A 1 2.15 24.34 -6.90
C MET A 1 3.60 23.89 -7.03
N PRO A 2 4.12 23.07 -6.11
CA PRO A 2 5.46 22.51 -6.25
C PRO A 2 5.54 21.67 -7.53
N SER A 3 6.41 22.04 -8.47
CA SER A 3 6.58 21.34 -9.76
C SER A 3 7.39 20.05 -9.68
N SER A 4 7.83 19.64 -8.48
CA SER A 4 8.66 18.46 -8.28
C SER A 4 8.39 17.79 -6.93
N ILE A 5 8.71 16.50 -6.81
CA ILE A 5 8.60 15.76 -5.55
C ILE A 5 9.45 16.40 -4.44
N ASN A 6 10.66 16.88 -4.78
CA ASN A 6 11.56 17.50 -3.79
C ASN A 6 10.96 18.79 -3.23
N SER A 7 10.43 19.67 -4.08
CA SER A 7 9.84 20.93 -3.61
C SER A 7 8.55 20.70 -2.81
N ALA A 8 7.76 19.69 -3.16
CA ALA A 8 6.58 19.31 -2.39
C ALA A 8 6.97 18.75 -1.01
N LEU A 9 7.93 17.84 -0.96
CA LEU A 9 8.44 17.26 0.28
C LEU A 9 9.05 18.34 1.18
N ALA A 10 9.90 19.22 0.66
CA ALA A 10 10.48 20.33 1.41
C ALA A 10 9.41 21.26 1.99
N SER A 11 8.39 21.62 1.19
CA SER A 11 7.31 22.49 1.65
C SER A 11 6.48 21.84 2.76
N TRP A 12 6.20 20.54 2.62
CA TRP A 12 5.46 19.78 3.65
C TRP A 12 6.27 19.66 4.96
N LEU A 13 7.58 19.40 4.88
CA LEU A 13 8.46 19.39 6.04
C LEU A 13 8.54 20.76 6.73
N ALA A 14 8.69 21.84 5.95
CA ALA A 14 8.71 23.21 6.48
C ALA A 14 7.37 23.60 7.13
N ALA A 15 6.28 22.98 6.71
CA ALA A 15 4.95 23.11 7.28
C ALA A 15 4.71 22.24 8.53
N GLY A 16 5.74 21.59 9.07
CA GLY A 16 5.63 20.73 10.26
C GLY A 16 5.26 19.28 9.97
N GLY A 17 5.21 18.89 8.69
CA GLY A 17 5.06 17.50 8.27
C GLY A 17 6.17 16.62 8.83
N SER A 18 5.80 15.48 9.43
CA SER A 18 6.75 14.68 10.22
C SER A 18 6.49 13.18 10.17
N SER A 19 5.54 12.69 9.37
CA SER A 19 5.27 11.26 9.29
C SER A 19 4.68 10.78 7.97
N ILE A 20 4.96 9.51 7.65
CA ILE A 20 4.40 8.77 6.52
C ILE A 20 4.39 7.27 6.87
N GLY A 21 3.24 6.61 6.76
CA GLY A 21 3.09 5.22 7.17
C GLY A 21 3.55 5.01 8.62
N GLU A 22 4.51 4.12 8.80
CA GLU A 22 5.12 3.77 10.09
C GLU A 22 6.38 4.60 10.41
N ILE A 23 6.68 5.63 9.64
CA ILE A 23 7.91 6.41 9.76
C ILE A 23 7.64 7.76 10.43
N SER A 24 8.47 8.09 11.41
CA SER A 24 8.62 9.45 11.95
C SER A 24 9.86 10.11 11.37
N ILE A 25 9.74 11.39 11.04
CA ILE A 25 10.75 12.23 10.41
C ILE A 25 11.00 13.43 11.33
N THR A 26 12.26 13.62 11.74
CA THR A 26 12.66 14.74 12.61
C THR A 26 13.88 15.47 12.04
N PRO A 27 13.98 16.80 12.15
CA PRO A 27 15.21 17.53 11.79
C PRO A 27 16.41 17.04 12.63
N HIS A 28 17.58 16.92 12.02
CA HIS A 28 18.82 16.55 12.72
C HIS A 28 20.03 17.24 12.07
N GLY A 29 20.57 18.25 12.75
CA GLY A 29 21.60 19.12 12.17
C GLY A 29 21.08 19.83 10.91
N SER A 30 21.82 19.73 9.80
CA SER A 30 21.39 20.20 8.48
C SER A 30 20.51 19.21 7.70
N GLY A 31 20.30 18.01 8.25
CA GLY A 31 19.62 16.90 7.60
C GLY A 31 18.40 16.42 8.40
N TRP A 32 18.13 15.12 8.30
CA TRP A 32 16.94 14.48 8.83
C TRP A 32 17.28 13.18 9.55
N GLN A 33 16.46 12.83 10.54
CA GLN A 33 16.45 11.52 11.16
C GLN A 33 15.14 10.81 10.86
N LEU A 34 15.25 9.52 10.53
CA LEU A 34 14.12 8.61 10.41
C LEU A 34 14.17 7.55 11.50
N ARG A 35 12.99 7.17 11.99
CA ARG A 35 12.79 6.01 12.86
C ARG A 35 11.38 5.46 12.66
N HIS A 36 11.15 4.25 13.15
CA HIS A 36 9.79 3.74 13.27
C HIS A 36 9.00 4.59 14.29
N HIS A 37 7.71 4.84 14.04
CA HIS A 37 6.89 5.69 14.92
C HIS A 37 6.75 5.14 16.35
N ALA A 38 6.79 3.82 16.50
CA ALA A 38 6.86 3.15 17.81
C ALA A 38 8.14 3.49 18.60
N ASP A 39 9.21 3.92 17.94
CA ASP A 39 10.48 4.31 18.56
C ASP A 39 10.58 5.83 18.81
N SER A 40 9.46 6.56 18.65
CA SER A 40 9.42 8.03 18.79
C SER A 40 9.95 8.54 20.13
N SER A 41 9.68 7.81 21.22
CA SER A 41 10.17 8.12 22.57
C SER A 41 11.41 7.31 22.98
N THR A 42 11.93 6.46 22.10
CA THR A 42 13.09 5.61 22.40
C THR A 42 14.38 6.42 22.31
N ASP A 43 15.29 6.19 23.28
CA ASP A 43 16.61 6.82 23.30
C ASP A 43 17.37 6.46 22.00
N PRO A 44 17.78 7.47 21.19
CA PRO A 44 18.56 7.25 19.97
C PRO A 44 19.79 6.36 20.17
N ALA A 45 20.45 6.42 21.34
CA ALA A 45 21.63 5.62 21.62
C ALA A 45 21.35 4.11 21.74
N SER A 46 20.08 3.73 21.94
CA SER A 46 19.65 2.33 22.02
C SER A 46 19.17 1.74 20.70
N LEU A 47 19.01 2.58 19.66
CA LEU A 47 18.54 2.17 18.33
C LEU A 47 19.72 1.79 17.44
N LYS A 48 19.51 0.80 16.56
CA LYS A 48 20.51 0.40 15.57
C LYS A 48 20.70 1.50 14.52
N PRO A 49 21.92 2.07 14.36
CA PRO A 49 22.16 3.07 13.33
C PRO A 49 22.13 2.45 11.93
N LEU A 50 21.51 3.17 11.00
CA LEU A 50 21.49 2.89 9.57
C LEU A 50 21.97 4.14 8.81
N ASP A 51 23.19 4.07 8.28
CA ASP A 51 23.93 5.26 7.83
C ASP A 51 23.64 5.64 6.36
N SER A 52 22.73 4.94 5.68
CA SER A 52 22.37 5.26 4.31
C SER A 52 20.94 4.84 3.93
N PRO A 53 20.34 5.45 2.88
CA PRO A 53 19.09 4.98 2.29
C PRO A 53 19.14 3.50 1.87
N GLU A 54 20.26 3.01 1.38
CA GLU A 54 20.44 1.62 0.98
C GLU A 54 20.39 0.67 2.18
N ALA A 55 20.96 1.07 3.33
CA ALA A 55 20.84 0.30 4.56
C ALA A 55 19.37 0.18 5.02
N LEU A 56 18.59 1.27 4.88
CA LEU A 56 17.14 1.24 5.11
C LEU A 56 16.41 0.32 4.14
N ARG A 57 16.79 0.36 2.85
CA ARG A 57 16.22 -0.54 1.84
C ARG A 57 16.43 -2.00 2.19
N GLU A 58 17.65 -2.37 2.60
CA GLU A 58 17.96 -3.76 2.99
C GLU A 58 17.19 -4.18 4.24
N MET A 59 17.06 -3.30 5.23
CA MET A 59 16.24 -3.54 6.42
C MET A 59 14.77 -3.74 6.06
N ALA A 60 14.21 -2.88 5.20
CA ALA A 60 12.79 -2.88 4.86
C ALA A 60 12.33 -4.11 4.05
N LYS A 61 13.25 -4.94 3.55
CA LYS A 61 12.93 -6.21 2.87
C LYS A 61 12.35 -7.26 3.80
N TRP A 62 12.57 -7.15 5.11
CA TRP A 62 12.24 -8.20 6.07
C TRP A 62 11.36 -7.64 7.20
N ASP A 63 10.44 -8.45 7.71
CA ASP A 63 9.68 -8.13 8.91
C ASP A 63 10.47 -8.49 10.17
N ALA A 64 9.92 -8.20 11.35
CA ALA A 64 10.56 -8.48 12.63
C ALA A 64 10.79 -9.99 12.89
N ALA A 65 10.06 -10.87 12.20
CA ALA A 65 10.23 -12.33 12.28
C ALA A 65 11.20 -12.88 11.21
N GLY A 66 11.77 -12.01 10.37
CA GLY A 66 12.69 -12.40 9.30
C GLY A 66 11.99 -12.90 8.02
N ASN A 67 10.67 -12.73 7.89
CA ASN A 67 9.98 -13.05 6.64
C ASN A 67 10.16 -11.93 5.63
N TYR A 68 10.22 -12.29 4.35
CA TYR A 68 10.28 -11.30 3.28
C TYR A 68 9.00 -10.46 3.24
N ARG A 69 9.14 -9.14 3.02
CA ARG A 69 8.05 -8.16 2.88
C ARG A 69 7.79 -7.87 1.39
N PRO A 70 6.97 -8.67 0.69
CA PRO A 70 6.62 -8.38 -0.70
C PRO A 70 5.76 -7.11 -0.83
N LEU A 71 5.09 -6.70 0.25
CA LEU A 71 4.29 -5.49 0.33
C LEU A 71 4.88 -4.54 1.36
N HIS A 72 5.58 -3.52 0.88
CA HIS A 72 6.19 -2.50 1.73
C HIS A 72 5.19 -1.66 2.53
N SER A 73 3.92 -1.64 2.12
CA SER A 73 2.84 -0.98 2.85
C SER A 73 2.11 -1.90 3.82
N ALA A 74 2.53 -3.16 4.02
CA ALA A 74 2.02 -3.93 5.14
C ALA A 74 2.54 -3.31 6.46
N PRO A 75 1.71 -3.23 7.51
CA PRO A 75 2.05 -2.61 8.80
C PRO A 75 2.92 -3.54 9.64
N ASN A 76 4.10 -3.86 9.11
CA ASN A 76 5.04 -4.82 9.66
C ASN A 76 6.49 -4.41 9.39
N LEU A 77 6.74 -3.12 9.21
CA LEU A 77 8.11 -2.61 9.17
C LEU A 77 8.75 -2.81 10.54
N PRO A 78 9.94 -3.42 10.65
CA PRO A 78 10.54 -3.64 11.95
C PRO A 78 10.93 -2.28 12.58
N SER A 79 10.82 -2.19 13.90
CA SER A 79 11.31 -1.07 14.71
C SER A 79 12.74 -1.34 15.22
N GLY A 80 13.28 -0.49 16.09
CA GLY A 80 14.59 -0.66 16.73
C GLY A 80 15.76 -0.10 15.91
N TRP A 81 15.50 0.83 15.00
CA TRP A 81 16.53 1.46 14.16
C TRP A 81 16.36 2.97 14.07
N ILE A 82 17.47 3.65 13.76
CA ILE A 82 17.51 5.08 13.48
C ILE A 82 18.40 5.32 12.27
N ALA A 83 17.95 6.16 11.34
CA ALA A 83 18.74 6.55 10.17
C ALA A 83 18.98 8.06 10.16
N SER A 84 20.22 8.48 9.91
CA SER A 84 20.58 9.89 9.75
C SER A 84 20.87 10.18 8.28
N LEU A 85 20.16 11.14 7.70
CA LEU A 85 20.17 11.44 6.28
C LEU A 85 20.65 12.89 6.10
N PRO A 86 21.77 13.13 5.38
CA PRO A 86 22.44 14.43 5.40
C PRO A 86 21.67 15.55 4.70
N ASP A 87 20.72 15.21 3.82
CA ASP A 87 20.04 16.17 2.97
C ASP A 87 18.62 15.71 2.56
N LEU A 88 17.90 16.57 1.85
CA LEU A 88 16.56 16.27 1.34
C LEU A 88 16.56 15.15 0.28
N ALA A 89 17.65 15.00 -0.49
CA ALA A 89 17.72 14.01 -1.56
C ALA A 89 17.82 12.59 -0.98
N SER A 90 18.67 12.40 0.02
CA SER A 90 18.80 11.17 0.80
C SER A 90 17.53 10.87 1.60
N LEU A 91 16.87 11.87 2.18
CA LEU A 91 15.54 11.71 2.79
C LEU A 91 14.53 11.16 1.79
N ARG A 92 14.38 11.81 0.63
CA ARG A 92 13.45 11.34 -0.40
C ARG A 92 13.77 9.92 -0.84
N LEU A 93 15.04 9.61 -1.12
CA LEU A 93 15.46 8.28 -1.57
C LEU A 93 15.14 7.21 -0.53
N ALA A 94 15.37 7.49 0.76
CA ALA A 94 15.00 6.61 1.86
C ALA A 94 13.48 6.35 1.90
N LEU A 95 12.66 7.39 1.76
CA LEU A 95 11.21 7.26 1.71
C LEU A 95 10.73 6.47 0.49
N ASP A 96 11.37 6.64 -0.68
CA ASP A 96 11.08 5.86 -1.90
C ASP A 96 11.45 4.37 -1.73
N PHE A 97 12.47 4.05 -0.94
CA PHE A 97 12.79 2.66 -0.59
C PHE A 97 11.84 2.05 0.45
N LEU A 98 11.42 2.85 1.44
CA LEU A 98 10.50 2.40 2.50
C LEU A 98 9.08 2.23 1.95
N TYR A 99 8.59 3.20 1.19
CA TYR A 99 7.26 3.20 0.58
C TYR A 99 7.31 3.56 -0.91
N PRO A 100 7.62 2.58 -1.78
CA PRO A 100 7.76 2.81 -3.21
C PRO A 100 6.54 3.51 -3.83
N ALA A 101 6.82 4.55 -4.61
CA ALA A 101 5.88 5.42 -5.32
C ALA A 101 4.93 6.26 -4.43
N ALA A 102 5.05 6.22 -3.09
CA ALA A 102 4.13 6.94 -2.21
C ALA A 102 4.19 8.45 -2.42
N LEU A 103 5.39 9.04 -2.47
CA LEU A 103 5.57 10.48 -2.67
C LEU A 103 5.12 10.94 -4.06
N ALA A 104 5.39 10.15 -5.09
CA ALA A 104 4.96 10.45 -6.46
C ALA A 104 3.44 10.40 -6.59
N ASN A 105 2.79 9.38 -6.01
CA ASN A 105 1.33 9.28 -6.01
C ASN A 105 0.68 10.39 -5.18
N TRP A 106 1.28 10.75 -4.05
CA TRP A 106 0.84 11.88 -3.24
C TRP A 106 0.93 13.19 -4.02
N LEU A 107 2.06 13.49 -4.67
CA LEU A 107 2.19 14.70 -5.50
C LEU A 107 1.13 14.73 -6.62
N ARG A 108 0.95 13.62 -7.34
CA ARG A 108 -0.08 13.53 -8.37
C ARG A 108 -1.49 13.77 -7.82
N TRP A 109 -1.75 13.31 -6.60
CA TRP A 109 -3.01 13.57 -5.91
C TRP A 109 -3.19 15.06 -5.60
N LEU A 110 -2.16 15.72 -5.07
CA LEU A 110 -2.16 17.17 -4.81
C LEU A 110 -2.45 17.99 -6.07
N ASP A 111 -1.86 17.58 -7.19
CA ASP A 111 -2.03 18.27 -8.47
C ASP A 111 -3.32 17.87 -9.21
N GLY A 112 -4.15 17.00 -8.63
CA GLY A 112 -5.38 16.52 -9.27
C GLY A 112 -5.15 15.63 -10.50
N THR A 113 -3.95 15.08 -10.67
CA THR A 113 -3.53 14.24 -11.82
C THR A 113 -3.38 12.75 -11.47
N ALA A 114 -3.67 12.37 -10.22
CA ALA A 114 -3.78 10.98 -9.82
C ALA A 114 -4.98 10.36 -10.52
N SER A 115 -4.73 9.29 -11.27
CA SER A 115 -5.77 8.47 -11.91
C SER A 115 -5.69 7.08 -11.31
N ALA A 116 -6.79 6.66 -10.68
CA ALA A 116 -6.94 5.33 -10.15
C ALA A 116 -7.57 4.42 -11.20
N CYS A 117 -7.10 3.18 -11.28
CA CYS A 117 -7.63 2.18 -12.20
C CYS A 117 -8.67 1.31 -11.50
N SER A 118 -9.85 1.14 -12.09
CA SER A 118 -10.88 0.29 -11.49
C SER A 118 -10.43 -1.17 -11.42
N LEU A 119 -11.02 -1.94 -10.49
CA LEU A 119 -10.74 -3.37 -10.36
C LEU A 119 -11.01 -4.10 -11.68
N ARG A 120 -12.14 -3.78 -12.33
CA ARG A 120 -12.55 -4.37 -13.60
C ARG A 120 -11.56 -4.07 -14.72
N ASP A 121 -11.08 -2.83 -14.83
CA ASP A 121 -10.06 -2.48 -15.82
C ASP A 121 -8.78 -3.28 -15.61
N THR A 122 -8.33 -3.40 -14.36
CA THR A 122 -7.12 -4.15 -14.03
C THR A 122 -7.26 -5.63 -14.32
N PHE A 123 -8.41 -6.25 -14.03
CA PHE A 123 -8.64 -7.66 -14.38
C PHE A 123 -8.81 -7.90 -15.88
N ASN A 124 -9.43 -6.98 -16.62
CA ASN A 124 -9.62 -7.11 -18.07
C ASN A 124 -8.31 -7.02 -18.86
N ARG A 125 -7.26 -6.39 -18.30
CA ARG A 125 -5.91 -6.38 -18.89
C ARG A 125 -5.11 -7.68 -18.67
N GLN A 126 -5.57 -8.55 -17.78
CA GLN A 126 -4.81 -9.75 -17.42
C GLN A 126 -4.83 -10.79 -18.53
N SER A 127 -3.71 -11.48 -18.68
CA SER A 127 -3.53 -12.56 -19.65
C SER A 127 -2.96 -13.82 -18.98
N GLY A 128 -2.80 -14.90 -19.76
CA GLY A 128 -2.24 -16.15 -19.27
C GLY A 128 -2.99 -16.70 -18.05
N MET A 129 -2.24 -17.13 -17.04
CA MET A 129 -2.82 -17.74 -15.83
C MET A 129 -3.71 -16.81 -14.99
N TYR A 130 -3.62 -15.49 -15.22
CA TYR A 130 -4.42 -14.48 -14.51
C TYR A 130 -5.66 -14.03 -15.29
N ARG A 131 -5.82 -14.41 -16.56
CA ARG A 131 -7.03 -14.06 -17.35
C ARG A 131 -8.33 -14.46 -16.65
N VAL A 132 -8.28 -15.53 -15.85
CA VAL A 132 -9.43 -16.05 -15.10
C VAL A 132 -9.97 -15.05 -14.05
N THR A 133 -9.19 -14.07 -13.59
CA THR A 133 -9.63 -13.10 -12.59
C THR A 133 -10.74 -12.18 -13.11
N GLY A 134 -10.87 -12.01 -14.43
CA GLY A 134 -12.00 -11.29 -15.02
C GLY A 134 -13.36 -11.93 -14.72
N LEU A 135 -13.40 -13.20 -14.32
CA LEU A 135 -14.62 -13.93 -13.96
C LEU A 135 -15.01 -13.78 -12.48
N ILE A 136 -14.31 -12.97 -11.70
CA ILE A 136 -14.68 -12.73 -10.30
C ILE A 136 -16.05 -12.04 -10.22
N ARG A 137 -16.90 -12.51 -9.30
CA ARG A 137 -18.21 -11.91 -9.03
C ARG A 137 -18.04 -10.68 -8.16
N ASP A 138 -18.99 -9.74 -8.24
CA ASP A 138 -18.92 -8.50 -7.44
C ASP A 138 -18.86 -8.78 -5.94
N SER A 139 -19.67 -9.72 -5.44
CA SER A 139 -19.67 -10.09 -4.01
C SER A 139 -18.38 -10.74 -3.55
N GLU A 140 -17.70 -11.50 -4.42
CA GLU A 140 -16.39 -12.08 -4.13
C GLU A 140 -15.30 -11.01 -4.16
N ALA A 141 -15.37 -10.08 -5.12
CA ALA A 141 -14.48 -8.94 -5.19
C ALA A 141 -14.60 -8.08 -3.92
N GLU A 142 -15.82 -7.71 -3.53
CA GLU A 142 -16.11 -6.98 -2.30
C GLU A 142 -15.51 -7.68 -1.08
N SER A 143 -15.81 -8.97 -0.90
CA SER A 143 -15.32 -9.76 0.22
C SER A 143 -13.79 -9.87 0.22
N LEU A 144 -13.19 -10.12 -0.94
CA LEU A 144 -11.75 -10.28 -1.08
C LEU A 144 -11.01 -8.97 -0.81
N VAL A 145 -11.44 -7.88 -1.42
CA VAL A 145 -10.79 -6.57 -1.30
C VAL A 145 -10.86 -6.08 0.15
N THR A 146 -12.03 -6.16 0.78
CA THR A 146 -12.24 -5.68 2.15
C THR A 146 -11.46 -6.50 3.18
N SER A 147 -11.47 -7.83 3.06
CA SER A 147 -10.70 -8.73 3.95
C SER A 147 -9.19 -8.70 3.71
N SER A 148 -8.73 -8.35 2.52
CA SER A 148 -7.29 -8.34 2.21
C SER A 148 -6.64 -6.99 2.49
N CYS A 149 -7.34 -5.89 2.22
CA CYS A 149 -6.74 -4.57 2.18
C CYS A 149 -7.02 -3.71 3.42
N HIS A 150 -7.70 -4.21 4.46
CA HIS A 150 -7.92 -3.45 5.70
C HIS A 150 -6.61 -2.96 6.35
N ASP A 151 -6.70 -2.00 7.27
CA ASP A 151 -5.53 -1.31 7.85
C ASP A 151 -4.57 -2.22 8.63
N GLY A 152 -5.02 -3.40 9.06
CA GLY A 152 -4.17 -4.43 9.67
C GLY A 152 -3.29 -5.19 8.68
N ASN A 153 -3.59 -5.13 7.37
CA ASN A 153 -2.83 -5.81 6.32
C ASN A 153 -2.14 -4.84 5.36
N CYS A 154 -2.66 -3.62 5.21
CA CYS A 154 -2.13 -2.65 4.27
C CYS A 154 -2.42 -1.22 4.72
N LEU A 155 -1.38 -0.40 4.84
CA LEU A 155 -1.44 1.02 5.20
C LEU A 155 -2.02 1.90 4.08
N ARG A 156 -2.16 1.38 2.86
CA ARG A 156 -2.59 2.22 1.73
C ARG A 156 -4.07 2.57 1.81
N LYS A 157 -4.42 3.79 1.40
CA LYS A 157 -5.80 4.22 1.16
C LYS A 157 -6.25 3.79 -0.23
N VAL A 158 -7.37 3.09 -0.33
CA VAL A 158 -7.85 2.48 -1.57
C VAL A 158 -8.66 3.51 -2.37
N ILE A 159 -8.05 4.09 -3.41
CA ILE A 159 -8.65 5.18 -4.19
C ILE A 159 -9.39 4.65 -5.44
N TRP A 160 -9.07 3.43 -5.86
CA TRP A 160 -9.80 2.74 -6.92
C TRP A 160 -11.07 2.08 -6.39
N ASN A 161 -11.99 1.82 -7.30
CA ASN A 161 -13.30 1.26 -7.04
C ASN A 161 -13.53 0.02 -7.93
N LEU A 162 -14.71 -0.59 -7.85
CA LEU A 162 -14.97 -1.84 -8.57
C LEU A 162 -14.91 -1.64 -10.10
N ASP A 163 -15.62 -0.66 -10.64
CA ASP A 163 -15.94 -0.56 -12.08
C ASP A 163 -15.87 0.87 -12.67
N GLY A 164 -15.28 1.81 -11.94
CA GLY A 164 -15.25 3.23 -12.25
C GLY A 164 -16.25 4.04 -11.42
N THR A 165 -17.29 3.42 -10.85
CA THR A 165 -18.37 4.12 -10.13
C THR A 165 -18.77 3.48 -8.80
N THR A 166 -18.66 2.16 -8.67
CA THR A 166 -19.17 1.41 -7.52
C THR A 166 -18.13 1.37 -6.40
N PRO A 167 -18.35 2.07 -5.26
CA PRO A 167 -17.41 2.09 -4.14
C PRO A 167 -17.44 0.77 -3.35
N TRP A 168 -16.42 0.56 -2.50
CA TRP A 168 -16.35 -0.57 -1.58
C TRP A 168 -17.22 -0.32 -0.35
N ALA A 169 -18.22 -1.16 -0.12
CA ALA A 169 -19.16 -1.00 0.98
C ALA A 169 -18.62 -1.50 2.32
N GLY A 170 -17.72 -2.50 2.31
CA GLY A 170 -17.18 -3.12 3.51
C GLY A 170 -15.97 -2.39 4.11
N PHE A 171 -15.54 -1.28 3.52
CA PHE A 171 -14.48 -0.45 4.10
C PHE A 171 -15.03 0.63 5.03
N PRO A 172 -14.31 0.99 6.11
CA PRO A 172 -14.59 2.22 6.83
C PRO A 172 -14.29 3.43 5.91
N PRO A 173 -14.99 4.57 6.07
CA PRO A 173 -14.82 5.73 5.20
C PRO A 173 -13.37 6.20 5.04
N ASP A 174 -12.58 6.16 6.12
CA ASP A 174 -11.18 6.58 6.12
C ASP A 174 -10.26 5.69 5.29
N LYS A 175 -10.70 4.49 4.90
CA LYS A 175 -9.91 3.57 4.09
C LYS A 175 -9.99 3.88 2.60
N THR A 176 -11.13 4.38 2.14
CA THR A 176 -11.40 4.74 0.75
C THR A 176 -11.28 6.23 0.48
N SER A 177 -11.17 7.04 1.54
CA SER A 177 -10.98 8.47 1.42
C SER A 177 -9.48 8.79 1.39
N ALA A 178 -9.04 9.41 0.29
CA ALA A 178 -7.88 10.29 0.37
C ALA A 178 -8.37 11.65 0.91
N PRO A 179 -7.53 12.38 1.67
CA PRO A 179 -7.84 13.75 2.05
C PRO A 179 -8.24 14.56 0.79
N SER A 180 -9.38 15.24 0.86
CA SER A 180 -9.95 16.01 -0.26
C SER A 180 -9.11 17.23 -0.65
N SER A 181 -8.11 17.56 0.15
CA SER A 181 -7.11 18.59 -0.07
C SER A 181 -5.71 18.04 0.21
N ALA A 182 -4.69 18.84 -0.06
CA ALA A 182 -3.37 18.60 0.52
C ALA A 182 -3.51 18.33 2.03
N PRO A 183 -2.72 17.40 2.61
CA PRO A 183 -2.71 17.24 4.05
C PRO A 183 -2.56 18.62 4.68
N GLU A 184 -3.47 18.96 5.61
CA GLU A 184 -3.34 20.19 6.39
C GLU A 184 -1.95 20.22 7.03
N LEU A 185 -1.40 21.42 7.29
CA LEU A 185 -0.06 21.56 7.85
C LEU A 185 0.14 20.61 9.05
N GLY A 186 1.18 19.77 9.00
CA GLY A 186 1.49 18.79 10.03
C GLY A 186 0.80 17.42 9.92
N GLN A 187 -0.12 17.22 8.97
CA GLN A 187 -0.75 15.92 8.78
C GLN A 187 0.20 14.90 8.11
N PRO A 188 0.08 13.60 8.45
CA PRO A 188 0.87 12.55 7.82
C PRO A 188 0.62 12.48 6.30
N ILE A 189 1.66 12.14 5.52
CA ILE A 189 1.46 11.84 4.09
C ILE A 189 0.68 10.53 3.98
N PRO A 190 -0.48 10.50 3.33
CA PRO A 190 -1.22 9.26 3.10
C PRO A 190 -0.51 8.42 2.02
N ILE A 191 -0.46 7.10 2.22
CA ILE A 191 0.03 6.19 1.19
C ILE A 191 -1.15 5.82 0.30
N LEU A 192 -1.16 6.28 -0.95
CA LEU A 192 -2.31 6.07 -1.85
C LEU A 192 -2.17 4.76 -2.66
N CYS A 193 -3.26 3.99 -2.71
CA CYS A 193 -3.43 2.82 -3.58
C CYS A 193 -4.23 3.24 -4.80
N LEU A 194 -3.56 3.41 -5.94
CA LEU A 194 -4.19 3.82 -7.20
C LEU A 194 -4.55 2.64 -8.12
N ASP A 195 -4.05 1.44 -7.81
CA ASP A 195 -4.34 0.21 -8.57
C ASP A 195 -4.24 -1.00 -7.64
N LEU A 196 -4.85 -2.11 -8.03
CA LEU A 196 -4.75 -3.41 -7.39
C LEU A 196 -3.31 -3.94 -7.46
N CYS A 197 -2.82 -4.48 -6.34
CA CYS A 197 -1.46 -5.04 -6.26
C CYS A 197 -1.40 -6.51 -6.72
N PRO A 198 -0.20 -7.01 -7.08
CA PRO A 198 -0.02 -8.41 -7.50
C PRO A 198 -0.43 -9.46 -6.45
N ILE A 199 -0.36 -9.13 -5.15
CA ILE A 199 -0.78 -10.04 -4.07
C ILE A 199 -2.29 -10.27 -4.14
N LEU A 200 -3.05 -9.18 -4.29
CA LEU A 200 -4.51 -9.24 -4.41
C LEU A 200 -4.93 -9.87 -5.74
N LEU A 201 -4.16 -9.66 -6.82
CA LEU A 201 -4.36 -10.34 -8.11
C LEU A 201 -4.26 -11.86 -7.96
N ALA A 202 -3.21 -12.34 -7.27
CA ALA A 202 -3.01 -13.75 -6.99
C ALA A 202 -4.13 -14.33 -6.13
N ALA A 203 -4.57 -13.61 -5.10
CA ALA A 203 -5.69 -14.03 -4.27
C ALA A 203 -7.01 -14.11 -5.07
N ALA A 204 -7.28 -13.14 -5.94
CA ALA A 204 -8.46 -13.15 -6.81
C ALA A 204 -8.48 -14.38 -7.74
N ARG A 205 -7.31 -14.76 -8.28
CA ARG A 205 -7.18 -15.96 -9.09
C ARG A 205 -7.57 -17.21 -8.29
N GLU A 206 -7.07 -17.35 -7.07
CA GLU A 206 -7.38 -18.50 -6.23
C GLU A 206 -8.86 -18.55 -5.84
N THR A 207 -9.47 -17.41 -5.53
CA THR A 207 -10.92 -17.31 -5.27
C THR A 207 -11.73 -17.84 -6.46
N VAL A 208 -11.45 -17.35 -7.66
CA VAL A 208 -12.18 -17.78 -8.88
C VAL A 208 -11.95 -19.27 -9.17
N LYS A 209 -10.71 -19.75 -9.08
CA LYS A 209 -10.41 -21.16 -9.34
C LYS A 209 -11.09 -22.11 -8.35
N LYS A 210 -11.12 -21.75 -7.06
CA LYS A 210 -11.82 -22.52 -6.03
C LYS A 210 -13.32 -22.61 -6.33
N ARG A 211 -13.95 -21.49 -6.70
CA ARG A 211 -15.35 -21.49 -7.12
C ARG A 211 -15.58 -22.39 -8.34
N MET A 212 -14.84 -22.19 -9.43
CA MET A 212 -15.01 -22.96 -10.67
C MET A 212 -14.85 -24.47 -10.44
N LYS A 213 -13.90 -24.86 -9.59
CA LYS A 213 -13.72 -26.25 -9.20
C LYS A 213 -14.94 -26.78 -8.44
N SER A 214 -15.42 -26.04 -7.44
CA SER A 214 -16.62 -26.39 -6.67
C SER A 214 -17.85 -26.58 -7.57
N GLU A 215 -18.08 -25.65 -8.51
CA GLU A 215 -19.20 -25.69 -9.45
C GLU A 215 -19.08 -26.89 -10.42
N SER A 216 -17.87 -27.19 -10.90
CA SER A 216 -17.64 -28.36 -11.75
C SER A 216 -17.86 -29.67 -11.00
N ASP A 217 -17.39 -29.76 -9.75
CA ASP A 217 -17.54 -30.95 -8.92
C ASP A 217 -19.03 -31.17 -8.56
N ALA A 218 -19.78 -30.09 -8.28
CA ALA A 218 -21.23 -30.15 -8.05
C ALA A 218 -22.02 -30.58 -9.28
N ALA A 219 -21.67 -30.08 -10.47
CA ALA A 219 -22.33 -30.47 -11.72
C ALA A 219 -22.15 -31.97 -12.02
N LYS A 220 -20.95 -32.51 -11.83
CA LYS A 220 -20.66 -33.94 -11.98
C LYS A 220 -21.44 -34.80 -10.99
N ALA A 221 -21.56 -34.35 -9.74
CA ALA A 221 -22.33 -35.06 -8.73
C ALA A 221 -23.83 -35.12 -9.07
N ALA A 222 -24.39 -34.02 -9.60
CA ALA A 222 -25.77 -33.98 -10.05
C ALA A 222 -26.04 -34.90 -11.25
N GLU A 223 -25.10 -34.98 -12.21
CA GLU A 223 -25.19 -35.87 -13.37
C GLU A 223 -25.12 -37.35 -12.97
N ALA A 224 -24.23 -37.70 -12.04
CA ALA A 224 -24.13 -39.05 -11.49
C ALA A 224 -25.39 -39.49 -10.73
N GLN A 225 -26.11 -38.55 -10.10
CA GLN A 225 -27.39 -38.80 -9.44
C GLN A 225 -28.57 -38.90 -10.41
N ALA A 226 -28.43 -38.35 -11.63
CA ALA A 226 -29.47 -38.30 -12.65
C ALA A 226 -29.42 -39.45 -13.68
N SER A 227 -28.33 -40.24 -13.72
CA SER A 227 -28.28 -41.45 -14.56
C SER A 227 -29.06 -42.61 -13.93
N PRO A 228 -30.13 -43.12 -14.57
CA PRO A 228 -30.83 -44.30 -14.09
C PRO A 228 -29.96 -45.56 -14.24
N ALA A 229 -30.08 -46.47 -13.28
CA ALA A 229 -29.45 -47.79 -13.29
C ALA A 229 -29.97 -48.67 -14.45
#